data_AF-A0A940VZV6-F1
#
_entry.id   AF-A0A940VZV6-F1
#
_cell.length_a   1.000
_cell.length_b   1.000
_cell.length_c   1.000
_cell.angle_alpha   90.00
_cell.angle_beta   90.00
_cell.angle_gamma   90.00
#
_symmetry.space_group_name_H-M   'P 1'
#
loop_
_entity.id
_entity.type
_entity.pdbx_description
1 polymer ?
#
loop_
_entity_poly.entity_id
_entity_poly.type
_entity_poly.pdbx_seq_one_letter_code
_entity_poly.pdbx_strand_id
1 'polypeptide(L)'
;AVSYMARLFKESMVPEVFAWTAVSNNQALIAGRASYILNSISAYRSAQQQVPEIAKDIFFTPALKGPRGTRFNSEHVIYCYVVPKYSKNVDSAKKFLLDLVGNYDQAMYKSELYNSPAFFDTPIPSGDRGYPAVKGAKKLIDLHNAWFSDDPFALPGEAKGKLAVLKDAEKWSANLGYPGPANPAEGEVFSTFVLPNMMANAARGMAPEIAVEQAELLTKTIFAKWRQKGLIGGKV
;
A
#
# COMPACT_ATOMS: atom_id res chain seq x y z
N ALA A 1 13.43 -16.68 -5.29
CA ALA A 1 13.05 -15.27 -5.13
C ALA A 1 14.28 -14.38 -5.02
N VAL A 2 15.15 -14.60 -4.04
CA VAL A 2 16.39 -13.82 -3.85
C VAL A 2 17.30 -13.82 -5.08
N SER A 3 17.58 -14.98 -5.68
CA SER A 3 18.38 -15.06 -6.92
C SER A 3 17.72 -14.35 -8.11
N TYR A 4 16.38 -14.36 -8.18
CA TYR A 4 15.65 -13.60 -9.19
C TYR A 4 15.79 -12.09 -8.96
N MET A 5 15.72 -11.62 -7.71
CA MET A 5 15.89 -10.21 -7.40
C MET A 5 17.30 -9.71 -7.73
N ALA A 6 18.33 -10.51 -7.43
CA ALA A 6 19.70 -10.18 -7.82
C ALA A 6 19.86 -10.06 -9.35
N ARG A 7 19.22 -10.97 -10.10
CA ARG A 7 19.20 -10.93 -11.56
C ARG A 7 18.41 -9.72 -12.10
N LEU A 8 17.21 -9.48 -11.58
CA LEU A 8 16.37 -8.34 -11.94
C LEU A 8 17.12 -7.02 -11.73
N PHE A 9 17.82 -6.88 -10.60
CA PHE A 9 18.63 -5.71 -10.33
C PHE A 9 19.74 -5.55 -11.38
N LYS A 10 20.53 -6.60 -11.61
CA LYS A 10 21.65 -6.59 -12.56
C LYS A 10 21.22 -6.29 -14.00
N GLU A 11 20.07 -6.83 -14.41
CA GLU A 11 19.62 -6.77 -15.81
C GLU A 11 18.71 -5.57 -16.11
N SER A 12 18.06 -4.97 -15.10
CA SER A 12 16.94 -4.05 -15.36
C SER A 12 16.78 -2.91 -14.38
N MET A 13 17.65 -2.77 -13.36
CA MET A 13 17.55 -1.68 -12.38
C MET A 13 18.84 -0.86 -12.34
N VAL A 14 18.75 0.32 -11.72
CA VAL A 14 19.88 1.23 -11.54
C VAL A 14 20.38 1.22 -10.09
N PRO A 15 21.67 1.44 -9.82
CA PRO A 15 22.20 1.47 -8.44
C PRO A 15 21.50 2.47 -7.51
N GLU A 16 20.88 3.52 -8.06
CA GLU A 16 20.12 4.54 -7.32
C GLU A 16 19.02 3.94 -6.43
N VAL A 17 18.46 2.76 -6.78
CA VAL A 17 17.37 2.15 -5.99
C VAL A 17 17.75 1.86 -4.54
N PHE A 18 19.05 1.73 -4.25
CA PHE A 18 19.55 1.52 -2.91
C PHE A 18 19.51 2.76 -2.02
N ALA A 19 19.34 3.94 -2.60
CA ALA A 19 19.23 5.22 -1.90
C ALA A 19 17.80 5.79 -1.96
N TRP A 20 16.85 5.02 -2.51
CA TRP A 20 15.48 5.49 -2.67
C TRP A 20 14.80 5.74 -1.32
N THR A 21 14.05 6.83 -1.27
CA THR A 21 13.08 7.13 -0.22
C THR A 21 11.67 6.80 -0.71
N ALA A 22 10.66 7.01 0.13
CA ALA A 22 9.26 6.76 -0.22
C ALA A 22 8.79 7.49 -1.50
N VAL A 23 9.38 8.64 -1.83
CA VAL A 23 9.00 9.46 -3.00
C VAL A 23 9.80 9.10 -4.27
N SER A 24 10.95 8.43 -4.13
CA SER A 24 11.88 8.22 -5.25
C SER A 24 11.28 7.41 -6.41
N ASN A 25 10.38 6.46 -6.13
CA ASN A 25 9.70 5.70 -7.17
C ASN A 25 8.76 6.58 -8.03
N ASN A 26 8.04 7.54 -7.43
CA ASN A 26 7.23 8.51 -8.16
C ASN A 26 8.12 9.34 -9.08
N GLN A 27 9.22 9.88 -8.54
CA GLN A 27 10.16 10.69 -9.29
C GLN A 27 10.75 9.92 -10.48
N ALA A 28 11.10 8.65 -10.29
CA ALA A 28 11.62 7.82 -11.37
C ALA A 28 10.58 7.57 -12.47
N LEU A 29 9.32 7.26 -12.12
CA LEU A 29 8.24 7.05 -13.09
C LEU A 29 7.89 8.35 -13.84
N ILE A 30 7.70 9.45 -13.11
CA ILE A 30 7.33 10.77 -13.68
C ILE A 30 8.42 11.30 -14.60
N ALA A 31 9.69 11.05 -14.28
CA ALA A 31 10.82 11.43 -15.14
C ALA A 31 11.00 10.51 -16.36
N GLY A 32 10.13 9.51 -16.58
CA GLY A 32 10.26 8.54 -17.66
C GLY A 32 11.45 7.59 -17.52
N ARG A 33 12.02 7.46 -16.31
CA ARG A 33 13.19 6.62 -16.00
C ARG A 33 12.82 5.24 -15.46
N ALA A 34 11.55 4.99 -15.16
CA ALA A 34 11.03 3.69 -14.75
C ALA A 34 9.82 3.31 -15.61
N SER A 35 9.68 2.04 -15.97
CA SER A 35 8.51 1.50 -16.68
C SER A 35 7.50 0.82 -15.75
N TYR A 36 7.94 0.45 -14.55
CA TYR A 36 7.11 -0.22 -13.55
C TYR A 36 7.56 0.17 -12.15
N ILE A 37 6.59 0.51 -11.29
CA ILE A 37 6.78 0.69 -9.86
C ILE A 37 5.67 -0.05 -9.10
N LEU A 38 6.00 -0.53 -7.90
CA LEU A 38 5.00 -1.00 -6.94
C LEU A 38 4.73 0.16 -5.97
N ASN A 39 3.65 0.91 -6.22
CA ASN A 39 3.26 2.03 -5.38
C ASN A 39 1.73 2.27 -5.43
N SER A 40 1.23 3.07 -4.49
CA SER A 40 -0.14 3.62 -4.52
C SER A 40 -0.31 4.60 -5.70
N ILE A 41 -1.52 5.11 -5.93
CA ILE A 41 -1.84 5.99 -7.07
C ILE A 41 -1.13 7.36 -7.07
N SER A 42 -0.25 7.64 -6.10
CA SER A 42 0.42 8.93 -5.93
C SER A 42 1.27 9.33 -7.12
N ALA A 43 1.94 8.36 -7.77
CA ALA A 43 2.74 8.68 -8.95
C ALA A 43 1.86 9.21 -10.07
N TYR A 44 0.69 8.62 -10.27
CA TYR A 44 -0.31 9.08 -11.24
C TYR A 44 -0.87 10.45 -10.88
N ARG A 45 -1.32 10.67 -9.63
CA ARG A 45 -1.82 11.99 -9.19
C ARG A 45 -0.77 13.10 -9.32
N SER A 46 0.46 12.83 -8.91
CA SER A 46 1.58 13.77 -9.10
C SER A 46 1.89 14.02 -10.57
N ALA A 47 1.88 12.97 -11.41
CA ALA A 47 2.07 13.11 -12.86
C ALA A 47 0.99 13.96 -13.51
N GLN A 48 -0.29 13.81 -13.11
CA GLN A 48 -1.39 14.60 -13.66
C GLN A 48 -1.17 16.11 -13.46
N GLN A 49 -0.54 16.50 -12.34
CA GLN A 49 -0.22 17.89 -12.03
C GLN A 49 1.06 18.38 -12.72
N GLN A 50 2.09 17.54 -12.80
CA GLN A 50 3.44 17.96 -13.19
C GLN A 50 3.78 17.66 -14.65
N VAL A 51 3.38 16.49 -15.15
CA VAL A 51 3.73 15.98 -16.49
C VAL A 51 2.54 15.21 -17.08
N PRO A 52 1.49 15.91 -17.55
CA PRO A 52 0.23 15.29 -17.99
C PRO A 52 0.37 14.21 -19.08
N GLU A 53 1.35 14.36 -19.97
CA GLU A 53 1.63 13.37 -21.02
C GLU A 53 2.12 12.04 -20.45
N ILE A 54 2.92 12.06 -19.39
CA ILE A 54 3.31 10.83 -18.66
C ILE A 54 2.10 10.26 -17.92
N ALA A 55 1.27 11.09 -17.29
CA ALA A 55 0.08 10.62 -16.59
C ALA A 55 -0.89 9.88 -17.53
N LYS A 56 -1.07 10.38 -18.75
CA LYS A 56 -1.88 9.73 -19.80
C LYS A 56 -1.38 8.32 -20.15
N ASP A 57 -0.08 8.06 -20.01
CA ASP A 57 0.55 6.75 -20.28
C ASP A 57 0.76 5.88 -19.01
N ILE A 58 0.33 6.34 -17.84
CA ILE A 58 0.34 5.50 -16.63
C ILE A 58 -0.91 4.60 -16.60
N PHE A 59 -0.69 3.31 -16.34
CA PHE A 59 -1.71 2.28 -16.16
C PHE A 59 -1.48 1.47 -14.89
N PHE A 60 -2.53 0.79 -14.44
CA PHE A 60 -2.52 -0.03 -13.25
C PHE A 60 -2.76 -1.49 -13.58
N THR A 61 -2.16 -2.38 -12.80
CA THR A 61 -2.41 -3.82 -12.87
C THR A 61 -2.49 -4.37 -11.44
N PRO A 62 -3.32 -5.40 -11.18
CA PRO A 62 -3.25 -6.09 -9.90
C PRO A 62 -1.86 -6.74 -9.72
N ALA A 63 -1.56 -7.21 -8.50
CA ALA A 63 -0.27 -7.84 -8.17
C ALA A 63 0.27 -8.77 -9.27
N LEU A 64 1.57 -8.77 -9.57
CA LEU A 64 2.07 -9.65 -10.63
C LEU A 64 2.04 -11.12 -10.19
N LYS A 65 1.74 -12.03 -11.12
CA LYS A 65 1.63 -13.47 -10.84
C LYS A 65 3.03 -14.09 -10.74
N GLY A 66 3.37 -14.63 -9.58
CA GLY A 66 4.62 -15.38 -9.37
C GLY A 66 4.60 -16.77 -10.00
N PRO A 67 5.75 -17.49 -10.03
CA PRO A 67 5.88 -18.81 -10.68
C PRO A 67 4.93 -19.90 -10.16
N ARG A 68 4.47 -19.77 -8.91
CA ARG A 68 3.51 -20.70 -8.29
C ARG A 68 2.06 -20.21 -8.34
N GLY A 69 1.80 -19.16 -9.11
CA GLY A 69 0.48 -18.57 -9.26
C GLY A 69 0.04 -17.61 -8.15
N THR A 70 0.84 -17.45 -7.08
CA THR A 70 0.61 -16.46 -6.03
C THR A 70 0.59 -15.04 -6.62
N ARG A 71 -0.39 -14.24 -6.21
CA ARG A 71 -0.67 -12.91 -6.76
C ARG A 71 -1.04 -11.94 -5.63
N PHE A 72 -0.10 -11.69 -4.72
CA PHE A 72 -0.29 -10.77 -3.58
C PHE A 72 0.62 -9.55 -3.68
N ASN A 73 0.08 -8.39 -3.35
CA ASN A 73 0.82 -7.16 -3.07
C ASN A 73 0.66 -6.77 -1.59
N SER A 74 1.62 -6.01 -1.07
CA SER A 74 1.46 -5.37 0.24
C SER A 74 0.47 -4.22 0.15
N GLU A 75 -0.40 -4.12 1.14
CA GLU A 75 -1.17 -2.90 1.38
C GLU A 75 -0.23 -1.75 1.81
N HIS A 76 -0.46 -0.54 1.31
CA HIS A 76 0.33 0.67 1.57
C HIS A 76 -0.56 1.90 1.33
N VAL A 77 -0.83 2.84 2.23
CA VAL A 77 -0.55 3.03 3.68
C VAL A 77 -1.87 2.82 4.43
N ILE A 78 -1.91 1.96 5.45
CA ILE A 78 -3.12 1.74 6.26
C ILE A 78 -3.10 2.66 7.47
N TYR A 79 -4.15 3.45 7.64
CA TYR A 79 -4.28 4.33 8.80
C TYR A 79 -4.71 3.54 10.03
N CYS A 80 -3.84 3.52 11.04
CA CYS A 80 -4.12 2.94 12.36
C CYS A 80 -4.32 4.07 13.38
N TYR A 81 -5.54 4.22 13.89
CA TYR A 81 -5.84 5.20 14.94
C TYR A 81 -5.77 4.55 16.32
N VAL A 82 -5.03 5.17 17.24
CA VAL A 82 -4.82 4.66 18.60
C VAL A 82 -5.26 5.72 19.61
N VAL A 83 -6.14 5.36 20.54
CA VAL A 83 -6.50 6.19 21.69
C VAL A 83 -5.76 5.64 22.92
N PRO A 84 -4.74 6.33 23.46
CA PRO A 84 -4.03 5.86 24.63
C PRO A 84 -4.94 5.75 25.85
N LYS A 85 -4.79 4.68 26.65
CA LYS A 85 -5.62 4.44 27.84
C LYS A 85 -5.53 5.56 28.89
N TYR A 86 -4.44 6.31 28.92
CA TYR A 86 -4.22 7.43 29.82
C TYR A 86 -4.76 8.78 29.28
N SER A 87 -5.37 8.79 28.10
CA SER A 87 -5.97 10.01 27.54
C SER A 87 -7.07 10.54 28.46
N LYS A 88 -7.07 11.85 28.70
CA LYS A 88 -8.16 12.51 29.44
C LYS A 88 -9.42 12.72 28.60
N ASN A 89 -9.35 12.51 27.29
CA ASN A 89 -10.39 12.84 26.30
C ASN A 89 -10.82 11.61 25.48
N VAL A 90 -10.92 10.42 26.10
CA VAL A 90 -11.21 9.16 25.40
C VAL A 90 -12.52 9.22 24.61
N ASP A 91 -13.58 9.75 25.19
CA ASP A 91 -14.89 9.79 24.54
C ASP A 91 -14.91 10.75 23.35
N SER A 92 -14.26 11.92 23.47
CA SER A 92 -14.09 12.86 22.36
C SER A 92 -13.27 12.24 21.23
N ALA A 93 -12.20 11.50 21.55
CA ALA A 93 -11.40 10.81 20.55
C ALA A 93 -12.21 9.72 19.82
N LYS A 94 -12.99 8.92 20.54
CA LYS A 94 -13.91 7.95 19.93
C LYS A 94 -14.95 8.62 19.05
N LYS A 95 -15.55 9.72 19.52
CA LYS A 95 -16.51 10.49 18.72
C LYS A 95 -15.87 11.01 17.44
N PHE A 96 -14.66 11.57 17.52
CA PHE A 96 -13.92 12.01 16.34
C PHE A 96 -13.71 10.88 15.33
N LEU A 97 -13.29 9.69 15.78
CA LEU A 97 -13.09 8.55 14.88
C LEU A 97 -14.39 8.06 14.25
N LEU A 98 -15.49 8.02 15.00
CA LEU A 98 -16.82 7.69 14.46
C LEU A 98 -17.28 8.71 13.42
N ASP A 99 -17.11 10.00 13.72
CA ASP A 99 -17.46 11.08 12.80
C ASP A 99 -16.57 11.04 11.54
N LEU A 100 -15.27 10.75 11.67
CA LEU A 100 -14.35 10.58 10.55
C LEU A 100 -14.75 9.40 9.65
N VAL A 101 -14.99 8.23 10.23
CA VAL A 101 -15.41 7.03 9.47
C VAL A 101 -16.79 7.21 8.83
N GLY A 102 -17.73 7.83 9.55
CA GLY A 102 -19.07 8.13 9.03
C GLY A 102 -19.10 9.16 7.89
N ASN A 103 -18.03 9.95 7.72
CA ASN A 103 -17.89 10.96 6.67
C ASN A 103 -16.70 10.67 5.73
N TYR A 104 -16.27 9.40 5.64
CA TYR A 104 -15.09 9.04 4.85
C TYR A 104 -15.31 9.20 3.33
N ASP A 105 -16.55 9.39 2.88
CA ASP A 105 -16.87 9.81 1.52
C ASP A 105 -16.10 11.08 1.11
N GLN A 106 -16.03 12.05 2.02
CA GLN A 106 -15.31 13.30 1.80
C GLN A 106 -13.79 13.08 1.78
N ALA A 107 -13.27 12.25 2.69
CA ALA A 107 -11.84 11.93 2.72
C ALA A 107 -11.39 11.21 1.44
N MET A 108 -12.20 10.27 0.94
CA MET A 108 -11.94 9.58 -0.33
C MET A 108 -11.93 10.58 -1.51
N TYR A 109 -12.94 11.44 -1.62
CA TYR A 109 -13.01 12.40 -2.72
C TYR A 109 -11.91 13.48 -2.63
N LYS A 110 -11.75 14.13 -1.48
CA LYS A 110 -10.80 15.25 -1.30
C LYS A 110 -9.33 14.82 -1.32
N SER A 111 -9.06 13.53 -1.14
CA SER A 111 -7.73 12.96 -1.37
C SER A 111 -7.50 12.52 -2.82
N GLU A 112 -8.41 12.85 -3.74
CA GLU A 112 -8.36 12.44 -5.14
C GLU A 112 -8.31 10.91 -5.28
N LEU A 113 -9.10 10.20 -4.47
CA LEU A 113 -9.17 8.74 -4.39
C LEU A 113 -7.89 8.06 -3.84
N TYR A 114 -6.98 8.82 -3.23
CA TYR A 114 -5.79 8.25 -2.60
C TYR A 114 -6.13 7.41 -1.37
N ASN A 115 -7.17 7.81 -0.63
CA ASN A 115 -7.67 7.10 0.54
C ASN A 115 -8.97 6.34 0.18
N SER A 116 -9.06 5.08 0.58
CA SER A 116 -10.28 4.28 0.51
C SER A 116 -10.87 4.03 1.91
N PRO A 117 -12.19 3.86 2.03
CA PRO A 117 -12.82 3.62 3.32
C PRO A 117 -12.56 2.19 3.81
N ALA A 118 -12.32 2.03 5.11
CA ALA A 118 -12.21 0.71 5.74
C ALA A 118 -13.56 -0.02 5.87
N PHE A 119 -14.66 0.74 5.92
CA PHE A 119 -16.02 0.23 6.15
C PHE A 119 -16.93 0.58 4.97
N PHE A 120 -16.79 -0.19 3.89
CA PHE A 120 -17.52 0.02 2.63
C PHE A 120 -19.05 0.01 2.74
N ASP A 121 -19.61 -0.68 3.74
CA ASP A 121 -21.05 -0.72 4.00
C ASP A 121 -21.62 0.52 4.70
N THR A 122 -20.78 1.47 5.09
CA THR A 122 -21.19 2.70 5.77
C THR A 122 -22.15 3.50 4.88
N PRO A 123 -23.35 3.87 5.38
CA PRO A 123 -24.28 4.72 4.64
C PRO A 123 -23.70 6.10 4.37
N ILE A 124 -23.98 6.66 3.19
CA ILE A 124 -23.60 8.04 2.86
C ILE A 124 -24.58 8.97 3.59
N PRO A 125 -24.09 9.96 4.37
CA PRO A 125 -24.98 10.93 4.98
C PRO A 125 -25.74 11.75 3.93
N SER A 126 -26.96 12.19 4.24
CA SER A 126 -27.76 13.04 3.35
C SER A 126 -27.18 14.46 3.22
N GLY A 127 -27.56 15.16 2.14
CA GLY A 127 -27.22 16.56 1.91
C GLY A 127 -26.06 16.76 0.92
N ASP A 128 -25.63 18.00 0.76
CA ASP A 128 -24.42 18.30 -0.02
C ASP A 128 -23.19 17.77 0.71
N ARG A 129 -22.38 16.99 -0.01
CA ARG A 129 -21.20 16.30 0.50
C ARG A 129 -19.89 16.90 -0.01
N GLY A 130 -19.96 17.96 -0.83
CA GLY A 130 -18.78 18.62 -1.39
C GLY A 130 -18.13 17.87 -2.55
N TYR A 131 -18.90 17.02 -3.24
CA TYR A 131 -18.57 16.34 -4.48
C TYR A 131 -19.82 16.16 -5.36
N PRO A 132 -19.69 15.98 -6.69
CA PRO A 132 -20.81 15.72 -7.57
C PRO A 132 -21.61 14.48 -7.17
N ALA A 133 -22.93 14.59 -7.14
CA ALA A 133 -23.80 13.49 -6.73
C ALA A 133 -23.66 12.28 -7.65
N VAL A 134 -23.47 11.09 -7.05
CA VAL A 134 -23.47 9.81 -7.77
C VAL A 134 -24.87 9.21 -7.72
N LYS A 135 -25.50 9.07 -8.89
CA LYS A 135 -26.89 8.61 -8.98
C LYS A 135 -27.05 7.21 -8.36
N GLY A 136 -27.94 7.11 -7.37
CA GLY A 136 -28.29 5.84 -6.73
C GLY A 136 -27.31 5.34 -5.67
N ALA A 137 -26.23 6.07 -5.40
CA ALA A 137 -25.29 5.72 -4.33
C ALA A 137 -25.96 5.85 -2.96
N LYS A 138 -25.81 4.82 -2.12
CA LYS A 138 -26.36 4.76 -0.76
C LYS A 138 -25.28 4.48 0.28
N LYS A 139 -24.21 3.79 -0.12
CA LYS A 139 -23.10 3.36 0.74
C LYS A 139 -21.76 3.79 0.14
N LEU A 140 -20.71 3.82 0.96
CA LEU A 140 -19.37 4.18 0.50
C LEU A 140 -18.84 3.28 -0.63
N ILE A 141 -19.24 2.00 -0.66
CA ILE A 141 -18.91 1.09 -1.78
C ILE A 141 -19.46 1.57 -3.13
N ASP A 142 -20.64 2.21 -3.15
CA ASP A 142 -21.24 2.70 -4.37
C ASP A 142 -20.42 3.87 -4.94
N LEU A 143 -19.99 4.79 -4.06
CA LEU A 143 -19.10 5.90 -4.42
C LEU A 143 -17.73 5.39 -4.88
N HIS A 144 -17.12 4.48 -4.11
CA HIS A 144 -15.85 3.87 -4.46
C HIS A 144 -15.91 3.22 -5.84
N ASN A 145 -16.90 2.37 -6.10
CA ASN A 145 -17.02 1.69 -7.38
C ASN A 145 -17.29 2.65 -8.53
N ALA A 146 -18.10 3.70 -8.31
CA ALA A 146 -18.36 4.71 -9.32
C ALA A 146 -17.08 5.49 -9.69
N TRP A 147 -16.39 6.06 -8.70
CA TRP A 147 -15.20 6.88 -8.92
C TRP A 147 -13.99 6.09 -9.41
N PHE A 148 -13.83 4.83 -8.99
CA PHE A 148 -12.75 3.99 -9.52
C PHE A 148 -13.06 3.45 -10.91
N SER A 149 -14.33 3.36 -11.32
CA SER A 149 -14.70 3.04 -12.70
C SER A 149 -14.60 4.24 -13.64
N ASP A 150 -14.98 5.43 -13.17
CA ASP A 150 -14.93 6.69 -13.91
C ASP A 150 -14.32 7.76 -13.00
N ASP A 151 -13.00 7.94 -13.13
CA ASP A 151 -12.21 8.80 -12.26
C ASP A 151 -12.60 10.28 -12.45
N PRO A 152 -13.19 10.95 -11.44
CA PRO A 152 -13.60 12.34 -11.55
C PRO A 152 -12.41 13.31 -11.64
N PHE A 153 -11.18 12.82 -11.42
CA PHE A 153 -9.94 13.58 -11.53
C PHE A 153 -9.15 13.23 -12.79
N ALA A 154 -9.73 12.46 -13.72
CA ALA A 154 -9.06 12.11 -14.97
C ALA A 154 -8.77 13.34 -15.83
N LEU A 155 -7.62 13.32 -16.51
CA LEU A 155 -7.22 14.32 -17.49
C LEU A 155 -8.09 14.22 -18.76
N PRO A 156 -8.40 15.34 -19.43
CA PRO A 156 -9.03 15.32 -20.73
C PRO A 156 -8.25 14.46 -21.74
N GLY A 157 -8.93 13.53 -22.39
CA GLY A 157 -8.38 12.68 -23.44
C GLY A 157 -7.56 11.48 -22.97
N GLU A 158 -7.46 11.21 -21.67
CA GLU A 158 -6.78 9.99 -21.21
C GLU A 158 -7.68 8.74 -21.27
N ALA A 159 -7.05 7.57 -21.24
CA ALA A 159 -7.76 6.30 -21.24
C ALA A 159 -8.70 6.20 -20.02
N LYS A 160 -9.94 5.78 -20.27
CA LYS A 160 -10.95 5.59 -19.22
C LYS A 160 -10.70 4.32 -18.41
N GLY A 161 -11.17 4.30 -17.16
CA GLY A 161 -11.19 3.10 -16.33
C GLY A 161 -9.82 2.65 -15.81
N LYS A 162 -8.80 3.51 -15.83
CA LYS A 162 -7.45 3.19 -15.32
C LYS A 162 -7.44 2.67 -13.89
N LEU A 163 -8.32 3.20 -13.03
CA LEU A 163 -8.40 2.83 -11.62
C LEU A 163 -9.33 1.62 -11.37
N ALA A 164 -10.04 1.11 -12.38
CA ALA A 164 -11.08 0.10 -12.18
C ALA A 164 -10.55 -1.22 -11.59
N VAL A 165 -9.26 -1.51 -11.81
CA VAL A 165 -8.51 -2.65 -11.27
C VAL A 165 -8.38 -2.59 -9.73
N LEU A 166 -8.48 -1.41 -9.13
CA LEU A 166 -8.34 -1.24 -7.68
C LEU A 166 -9.65 -1.45 -6.93
N LYS A 167 -10.78 -1.64 -7.63
CA LYS A 167 -12.09 -1.82 -7.01
C LYS A 167 -12.17 -3.06 -6.12
N ASP A 168 -11.41 -4.09 -6.46
CA ASP A 168 -11.31 -5.33 -5.70
C ASP A 168 -9.89 -5.61 -5.18
N ALA A 169 -9.18 -4.53 -4.84
CA ALA A 169 -7.82 -4.59 -4.33
C ALA A 169 -7.65 -5.57 -3.15
N GLU A 170 -8.68 -5.70 -2.31
CA GLU A 170 -8.72 -6.60 -1.16
C GLU A 170 -8.55 -8.09 -1.53
N LYS A 171 -8.81 -8.47 -2.79
CA LYS A 171 -8.64 -9.87 -3.23
C LYS A 171 -7.19 -10.24 -3.56
N TRP A 172 -6.36 -9.24 -3.82
CA TRP A 172 -4.96 -9.43 -4.23
C TRP A 172 -3.98 -8.62 -3.38
N SER A 173 -4.46 -7.93 -2.35
CA SER A 173 -3.63 -7.29 -1.33
C SER A 173 -3.58 -8.14 -0.06
N ALA A 174 -2.50 -7.98 0.70
CA ALA A 174 -2.35 -8.61 1.99
C ALA A 174 -1.68 -7.66 2.99
N ASN A 175 -2.09 -7.82 4.24
CA ASN A 175 -1.50 -7.11 5.37
C ASN A 175 -0.16 -7.71 5.79
N LEU A 176 0.62 -6.91 6.53
CA LEU A 176 1.88 -7.37 7.12
C LEU A 176 1.62 -8.59 8.03
N GLY A 177 2.43 -9.64 7.84
CA GLY A 177 2.33 -10.90 8.60
C GLY A 177 1.57 -12.02 7.88
N TYR A 178 0.98 -11.78 6.70
CA TYR A 178 0.29 -12.80 5.92
C TYR A 178 1.16 -14.05 5.66
N PRO A 179 0.62 -15.29 5.75
CA PRO A 179 -0.79 -15.63 6.02
C PRO A 179 -1.16 -15.66 7.51
N GLY A 180 -0.22 -15.33 8.39
CA GLY A 180 -0.46 -15.20 9.83
C GLY A 180 -1.01 -13.82 10.22
N PRO A 181 -1.23 -13.59 11.52
CA PRO A 181 -1.65 -12.29 12.03
C PRO A 181 -0.46 -11.33 12.13
N ALA A 182 -0.72 -10.04 11.89
CA ALA A 182 0.19 -8.97 12.28
C ALA A 182 0.47 -9.06 13.79
N ASN A 183 1.74 -8.96 14.18
CA ASN A 183 2.18 -9.05 15.57
C ASN A 183 3.49 -8.26 15.78
N PRO A 184 3.93 -8.05 17.04
CA PRO A 184 5.14 -7.27 17.31
C PRO A 184 6.42 -7.80 16.66
N ALA A 185 6.56 -9.11 16.46
CA ALA A 185 7.72 -9.68 15.77
C ALA A 185 7.70 -9.39 14.27
N GLU A 186 6.56 -9.57 13.61
CA GLU A 186 6.38 -9.18 12.19
C GLU A 186 6.63 -7.68 11.99
N GLY A 187 6.10 -6.86 12.90
CA GLY A 187 6.33 -5.41 12.91
C GLY A 187 7.82 -5.06 13.01
N GLU A 188 8.57 -5.77 13.84
CA GLU A 188 10.01 -5.54 13.98
C GLU A 188 10.81 -6.04 12.76
N VAL A 189 10.49 -7.21 12.21
CA VAL A 189 11.10 -7.72 10.96
C VAL A 189 10.92 -6.69 9.84
N PHE A 190 9.74 -6.09 9.74
CA PHE A 190 9.42 -5.04 8.80
C PHE A 190 10.20 -3.74 9.09
N SER A 191 10.14 -3.21 10.31
CA SER A 191 10.74 -1.92 10.66
C SER A 191 12.26 -1.93 10.68
N THR A 192 12.88 -3.11 10.80
CA THR A 192 14.33 -3.30 10.73
C THR A 192 14.82 -3.74 9.35
N PHE A 193 13.93 -3.71 8.35
CA PHE A 193 14.25 -3.96 6.95
C PHE A 193 14.93 -5.32 6.70
N VAL A 194 14.60 -6.37 7.47
CA VAL A 194 15.25 -7.69 7.32
C VAL A 194 15.09 -8.23 5.90
N LEU A 195 13.86 -8.24 5.36
CA LEU A 195 13.59 -8.75 4.01
C LEU A 195 14.13 -7.83 2.90
N PRO A 196 13.95 -6.50 2.94
CA PRO A 196 14.61 -5.60 1.99
C PRO A 196 16.15 -5.76 1.96
N ASN A 197 16.79 -5.86 3.13
CA ASN A 197 18.24 -6.03 3.23
C ASN A 197 18.70 -7.38 2.70
N MET A 198 17.95 -8.47 2.95
CA MET A 198 18.20 -9.78 2.33
C MET A 198 18.27 -9.67 0.80
N MET A 199 17.27 -9.03 0.20
CA MET A 199 17.20 -8.82 -1.25
C MET A 199 18.33 -7.92 -1.76
N ALA A 200 18.61 -6.81 -1.06
CA ALA A 200 19.64 -5.86 -1.42
C ALA A 200 21.05 -6.45 -1.32
N ASN A 201 21.34 -7.26 -0.31
CA ASN A 201 22.63 -7.92 -0.14
C ASN A 201 22.91 -8.86 -1.30
N ALA A 202 21.92 -9.67 -1.71
CA ALA A 202 22.06 -10.54 -2.87
C ALA A 202 22.25 -9.73 -4.17
N ALA A 203 21.50 -8.64 -4.35
CA ALA A 203 21.67 -7.73 -5.48
C ALA A 203 23.06 -7.08 -5.54
N ARG A 204 23.73 -6.91 -4.38
CA ARG A 204 25.11 -6.41 -4.27
C ARG A 204 26.18 -7.50 -4.35
N GLY A 205 25.81 -8.73 -4.68
CA GLY A 205 26.75 -9.83 -4.95
C GLY A 205 26.93 -10.85 -3.83
N MET A 206 26.19 -10.74 -2.72
CA MET A 206 26.12 -11.82 -1.73
C MET A 206 25.46 -13.06 -2.36
N ALA A 207 25.97 -14.26 -2.04
CA ALA A 207 25.30 -15.50 -2.42
C ALA A 207 23.85 -15.51 -1.88
N PRO A 208 22.83 -15.76 -2.72
CA PRO A 208 21.43 -15.75 -2.30
C PRO A 208 21.13 -16.63 -1.08
N GLU A 209 21.78 -17.78 -0.98
CA GLU A 209 21.63 -18.74 0.11
C GLU A 209 22.09 -18.13 1.45
N ILE A 210 23.27 -17.48 1.44
CA ILE A 210 23.81 -16.80 2.62
C ILE A 210 22.93 -15.61 3.02
N ALA A 211 22.41 -14.86 2.06
CA ALA A 211 21.49 -13.75 2.35
C ALA A 211 20.22 -14.26 3.06
N VAL A 212 19.67 -15.40 2.61
CA VAL A 212 18.52 -16.06 3.24
C VAL A 212 18.85 -16.54 4.64
N GLU A 213 19.98 -17.22 4.83
CA GLU A 213 20.42 -17.71 6.14
C GLU A 213 20.55 -16.57 7.17
N GLN A 214 21.14 -15.44 6.78
CA GLN A 214 21.25 -14.26 7.66
C GLN A 214 19.88 -13.69 8.02
N ALA A 215 18.99 -13.53 7.03
CA ALA A 215 17.65 -13.02 7.25
C ALA A 215 16.81 -13.95 8.12
N GLU A 216 16.94 -15.27 7.93
CA GLU A 216 16.28 -16.29 8.74
C GLU A 216 16.77 -16.23 10.19
N LEU A 217 18.09 -16.15 10.42
CA LEU A 217 18.66 -16.05 11.76
C LEU A 217 18.15 -14.80 12.49
N LEU A 218 18.16 -13.64 11.81
CA LEU A 218 17.63 -12.40 12.37
C LEU A 218 16.14 -12.52 12.70
N THR A 219 15.35 -13.08 11.78
CA THR A 219 13.91 -13.30 11.97
C THR A 219 13.67 -14.21 13.18
N LYS A 220 14.35 -15.36 13.27
CA LYS A 220 14.25 -16.29 14.42
C LYS A 220 14.60 -15.60 15.73
N THR A 221 15.66 -14.79 15.74
CA THR A 221 16.09 -14.02 16.92
C THR A 221 15.03 -13.02 17.37
N ILE A 222 14.44 -12.28 16.43
CA ILE A 222 13.33 -11.34 16.70
C ILE A 222 12.15 -12.10 17.28
N PHE A 223 11.72 -13.20 16.66
CA PHE A 223 10.60 -14.00 17.15
C PHE A 223 10.85 -14.59 18.55
N ALA A 224 12.05 -15.14 18.80
CA ALA A 224 12.42 -15.66 20.11
C ALA A 224 12.33 -14.58 21.20
N LYS A 225 12.84 -13.37 20.91
CA LYS A 225 12.74 -12.22 21.82
C LYS A 225 11.30 -11.87 22.17
N TRP A 226 10.39 -11.84 21.20
CA TRP A 226 8.97 -11.52 21.46
C TRP A 226 8.22 -12.64 22.17
N ARG A 227 8.56 -13.91 21.90
CA ARG A 227 8.04 -15.07 22.64
C ARG A 227 8.48 -15.05 24.10
N GLN A 228 9.76 -14.75 24.36
CA GLN A 228 10.28 -14.63 25.72
C GLN A 228 9.57 -13.54 26.52
N LYS A 229 9.14 -12.46 25.86
CA LYS A 229 8.32 -11.40 26.47
C LYS A 229 6.85 -11.79 26.69
N GLY A 230 6.41 -12.96 26.20
CA GLY A 230 5.01 -13.41 26.27
C GLY A 230 4.05 -12.57 25.41
N LEU A 231 4.56 -11.82 24.43
CA LEU A 231 3.77 -10.91 23.60
C LEU A 231 3.35 -11.53 22.26
N ILE A 232 3.85 -12.73 21.94
CA ILE A 232 3.39 -13.58 20.84
C ILE A 232 3.41 -15.05 21.27
N GLY A 233 2.60 -15.88 20.61
CA GLY A 233 2.56 -17.33 20.87
C GLY A 233 3.73 -18.12 20.27
N GLY A 234 3.81 -19.40 20.64
CA GLY A 234 4.80 -20.36 20.16
C GLY A 234 5.84 -20.76 21.21
N LYS A 235 6.61 -21.82 20.93
CA LYS A 235 7.70 -22.27 21.81
C LYS A 235 8.90 -21.32 21.69
N VAL A 236 9.52 -21.02 22.83
CA VAL A 236 10.84 -20.37 22.92
C VAL A 236 11.90 -21.36 22.46
#